data_AF-A0A077JD08-F1
#
_entry.id   AF-A0A077JD08-F1
#
_cell.length_a   1.000
_cell.length_b   1.000
_cell.length_c   1.000
_cell.angle_alpha   90.00
_cell.angle_beta   90.00
_cell.angle_gamma   90.00
#
_symmetry.space_group_name_H-M   'P 1'
#
loop_
_entity.id
_entity.type
_entity.pdbx_description
1 polymer ?
#
loop_
_entity_poly.entity_id
_entity_poly.type
_entity_poly.pdbx_seq_one_letter_code
_entity_poly.pdbx_strand_id
1 'polypeptide(L)'
;LKNTVYSLTHAQRRVWFTELLEPGTSICNLAACVKFRGDIDFDVLRHALDFSISQNDSLRFQLTEGDGSEPQLYLAGHRPISLETVDFTHTDQAERDAWIDTQTRVPFKLFHSPLYQFTLLVMSDEEVWLYSKFHHIIMDGISL
;
A
#
# COMPACT_ATOMS: atom_id res chain seq x y z
N LEU A 1 0.48 -22.79 -14.96
CA LEU A 1 0.26 -23.39 -13.61
C LEU A 1 -0.92 -22.65 -13.00
N LYS A 2 -1.97 -23.34 -12.55
CA LYS A 2 -3.04 -22.67 -11.79
C LYS A 2 -2.43 -22.22 -10.47
N ASN A 3 -2.40 -20.92 -10.20
CA ASN A 3 -1.97 -20.41 -8.90
C ASN A 3 -2.88 -20.99 -7.83
N THR A 4 -2.30 -21.43 -6.70
CA THR A 4 -3.07 -21.78 -5.51
C THR A 4 -3.85 -20.56 -5.05
N VAL A 5 -5.13 -20.76 -4.80
CA VAL A 5 -6.05 -19.73 -4.29
C VAL A 5 -6.44 -20.05 -2.86
N TYR A 6 -6.68 -19.00 -2.07
CA TYR A 6 -6.98 -19.07 -0.64
C TYR A 6 -8.27 -18.30 -0.37
N SER A 7 -9.14 -18.87 0.47
CA SER A 7 -10.33 -18.16 0.95
C SER A 7 -9.95 -17.04 1.91
N LEU A 8 -10.76 -15.97 1.95
CA LEU A 8 -10.60 -14.91 2.93
C LEU A 8 -10.75 -15.44 4.37
N THR A 9 -9.93 -14.92 5.27
CA THR A 9 -10.16 -15.09 6.71
C THR A 9 -11.42 -14.37 7.17
N HIS A 10 -11.94 -14.66 8.36
CA HIS A 10 -13.08 -13.92 8.91
C HIS A 10 -12.83 -12.41 9.03
N ALA A 11 -11.61 -11.99 9.36
CA ALA A 11 -11.26 -10.58 9.41
C ALA A 11 -11.29 -9.95 8.00
N GLN A 12 -10.70 -10.62 7.02
CA GLN A 12 -10.71 -10.16 5.63
C GLN A 12 -12.11 -10.12 5.03
N ARG A 13 -13.00 -11.06 5.37
CA ARG A 13 -14.42 -11.02 4.96
C ARG A 13 -15.14 -9.78 5.46
N ARG A 14 -14.84 -9.31 6.68
CA ARG A 14 -15.43 -8.08 7.21
C ARG A 14 -14.97 -6.87 6.42
N VAL A 15 -13.68 -6.80 6.07
CA VAL A 15 -13.13 -5.75 5.19
C VAL A 15 -13.80 -5.82 3.81
N TRP A 16 -13.92 -7.02 3.22
CA TRP A 16 -14.61 -7.22 1.95
C TRP A 16 -16.07 -6.77 2.00
N PHE A 17 -16.78 -7.04 3.09
CA PHE A 17 -18.15 -6.57 3.25
C PHE A 17 -18.24 -5.03 3.29
N THR A 18 -17.28 -4.35 3.91
CA THR A 18 -17.19 -2.88 3.86
C THR A 18 -16.98 -2.38 2.43
N GLU A 19 -16.13 -3.05 1.65
CA GLU A 19 -15.92 -2.70 0.23
C GLU A 19 -17.20 -2.86 -0.60
N LEU A 20 -18.02 -3.87 -0.31
CA LEU A 20 -19.32 -4.05 -0.97
C LEU A 20 -20.35 -2.96 -0.62
N LEU A 21 -20.27 -2.39 0.58
CA LEU A 21 -21.18 -1.32 1.02
C LEU A 21 -20.82 0.04 0.41
N GLU A 22 -19.52 0.33 0.26
CA GLU A 22 -19.00 1.61 -0.22
C GLU A 22 -18.03 1.42 -1.40
N PRO A 23 -18.50 0.85 -2.53
CA PRO A 23 -17.63 0.45 -3.63
C PRO A 23 -16.94 1.66 -4.28
N GLY A 24 -15.64 1.50 -4.57
CA GLY A 24 -14.86 2.55 -5.24
C GLY A 24 -14.46 3.70 -4.31
N THR A 25 -14.59 3.53 -3.01
CA THR A 25 -14.12 4.49 -1.99
C THR A 25 -12.80 4.04 -1.37
N SER A 26 -12.17 4.92 -0.61
CA SER A 26 -10.92 4.66 0.13
C SER A 26 -11.18 4.21 1.58
N ILE A 27 -12.41 3.81 1.91
CA ILE A 27 -12.79 3.48 3.30
C ILE A 27 -11.94 2.36 3.91
N CYS A 28 -11.41 1.48 3.06
CA CYS A 28 -10.52 0.38 3.46
C CYS A 28 -9.03 0.68 3.24
N ASN A 29 -8.65 1.94 2.99
CA ASN A 29 -7.25 2.34 2.93
C ASN A 29 -6.70 2.59 4.35
N LEU A 30 -5.48 2.10 4.59
CA LEU A 30 -4.63 2.49 5.71
C LEU A 30 -3.46 3.29 5.15
N ALA A 31 -3.15 4.44 5.75
CA ALA A 31 -2.03 5.27 5.31
C ALA A 31 -1.18 5.74 6.50
N ALA A 32 0.13 5.83 6.29
CA ALA A 32 1.08 6.35 7.28
C ALA A 32 2.24 7.07 6.59
N CYS A 33 2.86 7.99 7.33
CA CYS A 33 4.11 8.65 6.93
C CYS A 33 5.19 8.35 7.97
N VAL A 34 6.28 7.72 7.53
CA VAL A 34 7.50 7.58 8.35
C VAL A 34 8.43 8.74 8.01
N LYS A 35 8.91 9.46 9.00
CA LYS A 35 9.80 10.62 8.82
C LYS A 35 11.24 10.21 9.08
N PHE A 36 12.08 10.33 8.07
CA PHE A 36 13.52 10.14 8.18
C PHE A 36 14.21 11.50 8.25
N ARG A 37 15.22 11.62 9.12
CA ARG A 37 16.07 12.80 9.24
C ARG A 37 17.52 12.42 9.01
N GLY A 38 18.23 13.23 8.24
CA GLY A 38 19.61 13.00 7.81
C GLY A 38 19.70 12.64 6.33
N ASP A 39 20.91 12.23 5.92
CA ASP A 39 21.21 11.81 4.55
C ASP A 39 20.67 10.40 4.29
N ILE A 40 19.62 10.30 3.49
CA ILE A 40 18.91 9.05 3.18
C ILE A 40 19.26 8.60 1.76
N ASP A 41 19.94 7.46 1.66
CA ASP A 41 20.19 6.80 0.38
C ASP A 41 18.91 6.12 -0.14
N PHE A 42 18.35 6.66 -1.23
CA PHE A 42 17.08 6.19 -1.80
C PHE A 42 17.19 4.81 -2.42
N ASP A 43 18.36 4.42 -2.92
CA ASP A 43 18.57 3.09 -3.49
C ASP A 43 18.62 2.04 -2.38
N VAL A 44 19.26 2.35 -1.25
CA VAL A 44 19.26 1.48 -0.07
C VAL A 44 17.84 1.34 0.48
N LEU A 45 17.08 2.44 0.60
CA LEU A 45 15.70 2.39 1.08
C LEU A 45 14.79 1.60 0.12
N ARG A 46 14.93 1.79 -1.19
CA ARG A 46 14.21 1.02 -2.22
C ARG A 46 14.52 -0.47 -2.11
N HIS A 47 15.79 -0.85 -1.96
CA HIS A 47 16.18 -2.25 -1.77
C HIS A 47 15.66 -2.84 -0.46
N ALA A 48 15.65 -2.07 0.63
CA ALA A 48 15.12 -2.52 1.92
C ALA A 48 13.60 -2.78 1.83
N LEU A 49 12.85 -1.89 1.18
CA LEU A 49 11.41 -2.05 0.94
C LEU A 49 11.12 -3.26 0.03
N ASP A 50 11.86 -3.40 -1.07
CA ASP A 50 11.71 -4.53 -1.99
C ASP A 50 12.01 -5.87 -1.30
N PHE A 51 13.08 -5.92 -0.50
CA PHE A 51 13.41 -7.08 0.31
C PHE A 51 12.31 -7.39 1.33
N SER A 52 11.81 -6.39 2.04
CA SER A 52 10.71 -6.56 3.00
C SER A 52 9.48 -7.18 2.33
N ILE A 53 9.06 -6.67 1.17
CA ILE A 53 7.93 -7.26 0.43
C ILE A 53 8.22 -8.69 -0.04
N SER A 54 9.45 -8.98 -0.48
CA SER A 54 9.83 -10.33 -0.89
C SER A 54 9.68 -11.35 0.26
N GLN A 55 9.91 -10.93 1.50
CA GLN A 55 9.86 -11.78 2.70
C GLN A 55 8.47 -11.86 3.34
N ASN A 56 7.52 -11.01 2.94
CA ASN A 56 6.19 -10.93 3.56
C ASN A 56 5.07 -11.31 2.59
N ASP A 57 4.51 -12.51 2.77
CA ASP A 57 3.43 -13.03 1.91
C ASP A 57 2.18 -12.14 1.91
N SER A 58 1.86 -11.50 3.05
CA SER A 58 0.73 -10.56 3.17
C SER A 58 0.77 -9.45 2.11
N LEU A 59 1.94 -8.84 1.90
CA LEU A 59 2.16 -7.78 0.92
C LEU A 59 2.10 -8.29 -0.53
N ARG A 60 2.27 -9.61 -0.75
CA ARG A 60 2.24 -10.23 -2.08
C ARG A 60 0.90 -10.90 -2.40
N PHE A 61 -0.02 -10.98 -1.46
CA PHE A 61 -1.37 -11.44 -1.74
C PHE A 61 -2.14 -10.41 -2.57
N GLN A 62 -2.82 -10.90 -3.61
CA GLN A 62 -3.72 -10.11 -4.44
C GLN A 62 -5.08 -10.79 -4.51
N LEU A 63 -6.13 -9.99 -4.70
CA LEU A 63 -7.48 -10.51 -4.90
C LEU A 63 -7.65 -10.99 -6.33
N THR A 64 -8.37 -12.09 -6.48
CA THR A 64 -8.90 -12.62 -7.73
C THR A 64 -10.38 -12.91 -7.56
N GLU A 65 -11.11 -12.95 -8.68
CA GLU A 65 -12.48 -13.43 -8.70
C GLU A 65 -12.55 -14.85 -8.10
N GLY A 66 -13.53 -15.07 -7.23
CA GLY A 66 -13.82 -16.38 -6.65
C GLY A 66 -14.87 -17.16 -7.44
N ASP A 67 -15.17 -18.36 -6.97
CA ASP A 67 -16.21 -19.25 -7.50
C ASP A 67 -17.64 -18.91 -7.01
N GLY A 68 -17.78 -17.87 -6.18
CA GLY A 68 -19.05 -17.40 -5.61
C GLY A 68 -19.09 -15.89 -5.38
N SER A 69 -19.75 -15.45 -4.30
CA SER A 69 -19.91 -14.03 -3.96
C SER A 69 -18.71 -13.40 -3.26
N GLU A 70 -17.71 -14.20 -2.88
CA GLU A 70 -16.50 -13.75 -2.21
C GLU A 70 -15.29 -13.90 -3.14
N PRO A 71 -14.36 -12.93 -3.15
CA PRO A 71 -13.11 -13.06 -3.87
C PRO A 71 -12.20 -14.07 -3.15
N GLN A 72 -11.17 -14.51 -3.87
CA GLN A 72 -10.10 -15.33 -3.31
C GLN A 72 -8.79 -14.56 -3.34
N LEU A 73 -7.83 -15.01 -2.54
CA LEU A 73 -6.47 -14.50 -2.57
C LEU A 73 -5.59 -15.46 -3.35
N TYR A 74 -4.62 -14.94 -4.08
CA TYR A 74 -3.51 -15.73 -4.58
C TYR A 74 -2.19 -15.03 -4.28
N LEU A 75 -1.13 -15.81 -4.08
CA LEU A 75 0.19 -15.27 -3.84
C LEU A 75 0.81 -14.87 -5.18
N ALA A 76 0.95 -13.58 -5.42
CA ALA A 76 1.63 -13.09 -6.61
C ALA A 76 3.14 -13.34 -6.50
N GLY A 77 3.78 -13.60 -7.64
CA GLY A 77 5.23 -13.57 -7.73
C GLY A 77 5.74 -12.18 -7.36
N HIS A 78 6.86 -12.13 -6.64
CA HIS A 78 7.52 -10.86 -6.32
C HIS A 78 7.90 -10.13 -7.61
N ARG A 79 7.71 -8.80 -7.59
CA ARG A 79 8.11 -7.88 -8.65
C ARG A 79 8.82 -6.71 -7.98
N PRO A 80 9.80 -6.09 -8.65
CA PRO A 80 10.43 -4.87 -8.15
C PRO A 80 9.37 -3.82 -7.80
N ILE A 81 9.53 -3.20 -6.64
CA ILE A 81 8.62 -2.13 -6.22
C ILE A 81 8.69 -0.92 -7.14
N SER A 82 7.54 -0.24 -7.29
CA SER A 82 7.51 1.15 -7.75
C SER A 82 7.64 2.04 -6.53
N LEU A 83 8.67 2.88 -6.50
CA LEU A 83 8.89 3.88 -5.47
C LEU A 83 8.96 5.25 -6.15
N GLU A 84 7.82 5.94 -6.18
CA GLU A 84 7.75 7.28 -6.76
C GLU A 84 8.37 8.30 -5.80
N THR A 85 8.94 9.36 -6.34
CA THR A 85 9.49 10.48 -5.57
C THR A 85 8.73 11.76 -5.90
N VAL A 86 8.31 12.47 -4.87
CA VAL A 86 7.68 13.80 -4.98
C VAL A 86 8.56 14.79 -4.22
N ASP A 87 8.93 15.87 -4.91
CA ASP A 87 9.74 16.94 -4.33
C ASP A 87 8.82 18.01 -3.72
N PHE A 88 8.99 18.22 -2.42
CA PHE A 88 8.28 19.22 -1.63
C PHE A 88 9.20 20.27 -1.00
N THR A 89 10.47 20.32 -1.39
CA THR A 89 11.47 21.28 -0.90
C THR A 89 11.04 22.74 -1.06
N HIS A 90 10.18 23.03 -2.04
CA HIS A 90 9.67 24.37 -2.35
C HIS A 90 8.15 24.51 -2.21
N THR A 91 7.52 23.63 -1.43
CA THR A 91 6.08 23.67 -1.17
C THR A 91 5.78 24.05 0.28
N ASP A 92 4.61 24.65 0.50
CA ASP A 92 4.19 24.96 1.87
C ASP A 92 3.58 23.74 2.58
N GLN A 93 3.22 23.91 3.86
CA GLN A 93 2.60 22.82 4.62
C GLN A 93 1.21 22.43 4.08
N ALA A 94 0.44 23.41 3.59
CA ALA A 94 -0.92 23.17 3.13
C ALA A 94 -0.95 22.36 1.82
N GLU A 95 -0.03 22.63 0.90
CA GLU A 95 0.14 21.87 -0.33
C GLU A 95 0.53 20.41 -0.04
N ARG A 96 1.44 20.19 0.90
CA ARG A 96 1.85 18.85 1.35
C ARG A 96 0.68 18.09 1.99
N ASP A 97 -0.05 18.73 2.90
CA ASP A 97 -1.21 18.12 3.56
C ASP A 97 -2.32 17.79 2.56
N ALA A 98 -2.58 18.68 1.59
CA ALA A 98 -3.55 18.46 0.52
C ALA A 98 -3.16 17.30 -0.38
N TRP A 99 -1.86 17.15 -0.71
CA TRP A 99 -1.36 16.00 -1.45
C TRP A 99 -1.57 14.69 -0.66
N ILE A 100 -1.22 14.66 0.64
CA ILE A 100 -1.40 13.48 1.49
C ILE A 100 -2.88 13.07 1.59
N ASP A 101 -3.79 14.03 1.81
CA ASP A 101 -5.24 13.76 1.87
C ASP A 101 -5.73 13.22 0.52
N THR A 102 -5.31 13.84 -0.59
CA THR A 102 -5.67 13.39 -1.94
C THR A 102 -5.21 11.96 -2.19
N GLN A 103 -3.94 11.63 -1.91
CA GLN A 103 -3.41 10.27 -2.12
C GLN A 103 -4.08 9.22 -1.24
N THR A 104 -4.42 9.59 0.00
CA THR A 104 -5.12 8.70 0.94
C THR A 104 -6.52 8.37 0.44
N ARG A 105 -7.16 9.31 -0.26
CA ARG A 105 -8.50 9.15 -0.82
C ARG A 105 -8.57 8.32 -2.09
N VAL A 106 -7.45 8.09 -2.79
CA VAL A 106 -7.42 7.28 -4.01
C VAL A 106 -7.66 5.80 -3.66
N PRO A 107 -8.76 5.18 -4.11
CA PRO A 107 -9.05 3.77 -3.86
C PRO A 107 -8.05 2.87 -4.58
N PHE A 108 -7.82 1.66 -4.05
CA PHE A 108 -7.03 0.65 -4.76
C PHE A 108 -7.84 0.03 -5.89
N LYS A 109 -7.16 -0.30 -7.00
CA LYS A 109 -7.63 -1.38 -7.86
C LYS A 109 -7.48 -2.68 -7.06
N LEU A 110 -8.59 -3.37 -6.79
CA LEU A 110 -8.58 -4.51 -5.88
C LEU A 110 -8.07 -5.80 -6.51
N PHE A 111 -8.56 -6.08 -7.73
CA PHE A 111 -8.29 -7.33 -8.41
C PHE A 111 -7.02 -7.24 -9.25
N HIS A 112 -6.16 -8.24 -9.08
CA HIS A 112 -4.93 -8.43 -9.88
C HIS A 112 -3.97 -7.23 -9.85
N SER A 113 -3.86 -6.58 -8.68
CA SER A 113 -2.91 -5.49 -8.43
C SER A 113 -2.32 -5.55 -7.02
N PRO A 114 -1.13 -4.98 -6.81
CA PRO A 114 -0.60 -4.74 -5.47
C PRO A 114 -1.59 -3.93 -4.64
N LEU A 115 -1.74 -4.32 -3.38
CA LEU A 115 -2.62 -3.66 -2.41
C LEU A 115 -1.82 -2.78 -1.45
N TYR A 116 -0.69 -2.25 -1.93
CA TYR A 116 0.18 -1.31 -1.26
C TYR A 116 0.69 -0.26 -2.26
N GLN A 117 1.11 0.89 -1.75
CA GLN A 117 1.75 1.98 -2.50
C GLN A 117 2.77 2.67 -1.58
N PHE A 118 3.93 3.00 -2.14
CA PHE A 118 4.99 3.74 -1.45
C PHE A 118 5.39 4.96 -2.28
N THR A 119 5.59 6.09 -1.61
CA THR A 119 6.08 7.32 -2.22
C THR A 119 7.07 8.00 -1.28
N LEU A 120 8.24 8.38 -1.80
CA LEU A 120 9.20 9.23 -1.10
C LEU A 120 8.81 10.70 -1.29
N LEU A 121 8.72 11.42 -0.19
CA LEU A 121 8.42 12.84 -0.15
C LEU A 121 9.67 13.57 0.33
N VAL A 122 10.35 14.27 -0.57
CA VAL A 122 11.57 15.01 -0.26
C VAL A 122 11.17 16.35 0.36
N MET A 123 11.46 16.55 1.64
CA MET A 123 11.08 17.77 2.37
C MET A 123 12.23 18.78 2.41
N SER A 124 13.46 18.28 2.49
CA SER A 124 14.70 19.05 2.42
C SER A 124 15.87 18.09 2.14
N ASP A 125 17.09 18.63 2.03
CA ASP A 125 18.32 17.83 1.92
C ASP A 125 18.56 16.91 3.14
N GLU A 126 17.90 17.16 4.27
CA GLU A 126 18.06 16.40 5.53
C GLU A 126 16.74 15.80 6.03
N GLU A 127 15.65 15.86 5.28
CA GLU A 127 14.37 15.30 5.69
C GLU A 127 13.61 14.70 4.52
N VAL A 128 13.28 13.40 4.66
CA VAL A 128 12.55 12.63 3.66
C VAL A 128 11.48 11.83 4.37
N TRP A 129 10.25 11.85 3.86
CA TRP A 129 9.16 11.04 4.41
C TRP A 129 8.85 9.89 3.46
N LEU A 130 8.62 8.71 4.01
CA LEU A 130 8.03 7.59 3.27
C LEU A 130 6.53 7.57 3.55
N TYR A 131 5.76 8.04 2.57
CA TYR A 131 4.31 7.81 2.54
C TYR A 131 4.07 6.36 2.13
N SER A 132 3.28 5.65 2.95
CA SER A 132 2.90 4.27 2.72
C SER A 132 1.39 4.15 2.81
N LYS A 133 0.78 3.52 1.82
CA LYS A 133 -0.65 3.23 1.79
C LYS A 133 -0.87 1.74 1.55
N PHE A 134 -1.80 1.13 2.26
CA PHE A 134 -2.15 -0.28 2.16
C PHE A 134 -3.66 -0.45 2.11
N HIS A 135 -4.13 -1.52 1.47
CA HIS A 135 -5.50 -1.95 1.65
C HIS A 135 -5.62 -2.78 2.94
N HIS A 136 -6.63 -2.50 3.76
CA HIS A 136 -6.83 -3.13 5.06
C HIS A 136 -7.03 -4.66 4.97
N ILE A 137 -7.32 -5.19 3.78
CA ILE A 137 -7.48 -6.64 3.57
C ILE A 137 -6.14 -7.41 3.65
N ILE A 138 -5.00 -6.73 3.46
CA ILE A 138 -3.66 -7.34 3.56
C ILE A 138 -2.83 -6.81 4.75
N MET A 139 -3.32 -5.80 5.46
CA MET A 139 -2.59 -5.10 6.51
C MET A 139 -3.55 -4.62 7.60
N ASP A 140 -3.12 -4.62 8.86
CA ASP A 140 -3.80 -3.95 9.96
C ASP A 140 -2.85 -2.98 10.68
N GLY A 141 -3.37 -2.20 11.63
CA GLY A 141 -2.57 -1.21 12.34
C GLY A 141 -1.51 -1.78 13.29
N ILE A 142 -1.51 -3.09 13.59
CA ILE A 142 -0.46 -3.73 14.40
C ILE A 142 0.69 -4.22 13.51
N SER A 143 0.35 -4.64 12.29
CA SER A 143 1.29 -5.15 11.29
C SER A 143 2.02 -4.03 10.53
N LEU A 144 1.47 -2.80 10.55
CA LEU A 144 2.04 -1.57 9.98
C LEU A 144 3.18 -1.01 10.83
#